data_AF-A0A9W4R5U0-F1
#
_entry.id   AF-A0A9W4R5U0-F1
#
_cell.length_a   1.000
_cell.length_b   1.000
_cell.length_c   1.000
_cell.angle_alpha   90.00
_cell.angle_beta   90.00
_cell.angle_gamma   90.00
#
_symmetry.space_group_name_H-M   'P 1'
#
loop_
_entity.id
_entity.type
_entity.pdbx_description
1 polymer ?
#
loop_
_entity_poly.entity_id
_entity_poly.type
_entity_poly.pdbx_seq_one_letter_code
_entity_poly.pdbx_strand_id
1 'polypeptide(L)' 'MNKLIEQVKAEIHYRGYSDRTGKSYCAHLLKLSHYFNKPLDSITDDELNAFFKDPVIRTLSRASQGNPPEK' A
#
# COMPACT_ATOMS: atom_id res chain seq x y z
N MET A 1 -12.92 9.46 8.97
CA MET A 1 -12.66 8.02 8.73
C MET A 1 -12.67 7.81 7.21
N ASN A 2 -11.63 7.21 6.64
CA ASN A 2 -11.43 7.16 5.19
C ASN A 2 -12.25 5.99 4.60
N LYS A 3 -13.28 6.28 3.80
CA LYS A 3 -14.24 5.27 3.28
C LYS A 3 -13.56 4.12 2.53
N LEU A 4 -12.50 4.43 1.78
CA LEU A 4 -11.73 3.43 1.04
C LEU A 4 -11.06 2.39 1.95
N ILE A 5 -10.56 2.82 3.12
CA ILE A 5 -9.87 1.91 4.05
C ILE A 5 -10.85 0.91 4.65
N GLU A 6 -12.10 1.33 4.93
CA GLU A 6 -13.14 0.42 5.41
C GLU A 6 -13.58 -0.56 4.32
N GLN A 7 -13.70 -0.11 3.07
CA GLN A 7 -14.00 -0.99 1.94
C GLN A 7 -12.90 -2.04 1.73
N VAL A 8 -11.63 -1.63 1.77
CA VAL A 8 -10.50 -2.57 1.65
C VAL A 8 -10.48 -3.56 2.83
N LYS A 9 -10.77 -3.10 4.05
CA LYS A 9 -10.86 -3.99 5.21
C LYS A 9 -11.96 -5.05 5.03
N ALA A 10 -13.13 -4.65 4.53
CA ALA A 10 -14.23 -5.56 4.26
C ALA A 10 -13.90 -6.56 3.15
N GLU A 11 -13.28 -6.12 2.05
CA GLU A 11 -12.86 -7.01 0.97
C GLU A 11 -11.79 -8.00 1.40
N ILE A 12 -10.78 -7.57 2.17
CA ILE A 12 -9.74 -8.46 2.67
C ILE A 12 -10.34 -9.55 3.55
N HIS A 13 -11.29 -9.17 4.42
CA HIS A 13 -12.00 -10.13 5.25
C HIS A 13 -12.84 -11.10 4.40
N TYR A 14 -13.60 -10.58 3.43
CA TYR A 14 -14.44 -11.39 2.55
C TYR A 14 -13.65 -12.39 1.71
N ARG A 15 -12.45 -12.02 1.26
CA ARG A 15 -11.54 -12.89 0.51
C ARG A 15 -10.82 -13.94 1.37
N GLY A 16 -11.07 -13.97 2.68
CA GLY A 16 -10.49 -14.95 3.61
C GLY A 16 -9.01 -14.72 3.92
N TYR A 17 -8.49 -13.50 3.71
CA TYR A 17 -7.12 -13.18 4.13
C TYR A 17 -7.02 -13.11 5.66
N SER A 18 -5.82 -13.38 6.17
CA SER A 18 -5.54 -13.29 7.60
C SER A 18 -5.73 -11.88 8.15
N ASP A 19 -6.12 -11.75 9.42
CA ASP A 19 -6.18 -10.47 10.13
C ASP A 19 -4.85 -9.70 10.09
N ARG A 20 -3.73 -10.42 10.08
CA ARG A 20 -2.39 -9.83 9.95
C ARG A 20 -2.22 -9.12 8.61
N THR A 21 -2.70 -9.75 7.53
CA THR A 21 -2.74 -9.16 6.19
C THR A 21 -3.62 -7.91 6.18
N GLY A 22 -4.84 -8.00 6.74
CA GLY A 22 -5.74 -6.86 6.81
C GLY A 22 -5.16 -5.66 7.56
N LYS A 23 -4.54 -5.90 8.73
CA LYS A 23 -3.85 -4.86 9.50
C LYS A 23 -2.71 -4.23 8.70
N SER A 24 -1.87 -5.03 8.03
CA SER A 24 -0.76 -4.53 7.24
C SER A 24 -1.22 -3.66 6.07
N TYR A 25 -2.24 -4.11 5.33
CA TYR A 25 -2.79 -3.37 4.19
C TYR A 25 -3.43 -2.05 4.65
N CYS A 26 -4.25 -2.08 5.70
CA CYS A 26 -4.85 -0.86 6.26
C CYS A 26 -3.78 0.13 6.76
N ALA A 27 -2.71 -0.37 7.38
CA ALA A 27 -1.60 0.47 7.85
C ALA A 27 -0.83 1.12 6.69
N HIS A 28 -0.64 0.42 5.57
CA HIS A 28 -0.02 0.99 4.37
C HIS A 28 -0.91 2.07 3.74
N LEU A 29 -2.22 1.83 3.62
CA LEU A 29 -3.16 2.82 3.11
C LEU A 29 -3.24 4.07 3.99
N LEU A 30 -3.17 3.90 5.32
CA LEU A 30 -3.08 5.03 6.26
C LEU A 30 -1.81 5.84 6.02
N LYS A 31 -0.63 5.19 5.94
CA LYS A 31 0.63 5.87 5.62
C LYS A 31 0.56 6.66 4.32
N LEU A 32 -0.04 6.07 3.29
CA LEU A 32 -0.18 6.69 1.98
C LEU A 32 -1.13 7.91 2.05
N SER A 33 -2.25 7.77 2.77
CA SER A 33 -3.17 8.90 3.04
C SER A 33 -2.50 10.04 3.80
N HIS A 34 -1.63 9.73 4.76
CA HIS A 34 -0.87 10.73 5.51
C HIS A 34 0.23 11.39 4.68
N TYR A 35 0.91 10.63 3.81
CA TYR A 35 1.98 11.16 2.96
C TYR A 35 1.46 12.20 1.96
N PHE A 36 0.37 11.88 1.25
CA PHE A 36 -0.19 12.80 0.26
C PHE A 36 -1.13 13.85 0.87
N ASN A 37 -1.51 13.69 2.15
CA ASN A 37 -2.42 14.57 2.88
C ASN A 37 -3.73 14.90 2.11
N LYS A 38 -4.24 13.93 1.35
CA LYS A 38 -5.45 14.04 0.53
C LYS A 38 -6.21 12.72 0.49
N PRO A 39 -7.51 12.70 0.11
CA PRO A 39 -8.25 11.46 -0.05
C PRO A 39 -7.55 10.52 -1.04
N LEU A 40 -7.53 9.23 -0.70
CA LEU A 40 -6.88 8.19 -1.51
C LEU A 40 -7.50 8.12 -2.92
N ASP A 41 -8.79 8.42 -3.06
CA ASP A 41 -9.51 8.54 -4.32
C ASP A 41 -9.05 9.70 -5.23
N SER A 42 -8.24 10.64 -4.73
CA SER A 42 -7.71 11.77 -5.50
C SER A 42 -6.20 11.69 -5.75
N ILE A 43 -5.61 10.53 -5.49
CA ILE A 43 -4.20 10.28 -5.80
C ILE A 43 -4.12 9.74 -7.22
N THR A 44 -3.32 10.40 -8.06
CA THR A 44 -3.13 10.01 -9.45
C THR A 44 -2.09 8.89 -9.58
N ASP A 45 -2.13 8.16 -10.69
CA ASP A 45 -1.13 7.14 -10.99
C ASP A 45 0.30 7.71 -11.06
N ASP A 46 0.46 8.95 -11.51
CA ASP A 46 1.77 9.62 -11.58
C ASP A 46 2.34 9.90 -10.18
N GLU A 47 1.50 10.37 -9.26
CA GLU A 47 1.87 10.61 -7.87
C GLU A 47 2.19 9.31 -7.13
N LEU A 48 1.39 8.25 -7.35
CA LEU A 48 1.70 6.93 -6.83
C LEU A 48 3.04 6.43 -7.36
N ASN A 49 3.29 6.56 -8.66
CA ASN A 49 4.57 6.17 -9.25
C ASN A 49 5.73 6.98 -8.67
N ALA A 50 5.58 8.28 -8.43
CA ALA A 50 6.59 9.09 -7.77
C ALA A 50 6.89 8.60 -6.35
N PHE A 51 5.84 8.28 -5.57
CA PHE A 51 5.97 7.74 -4.22
C PHE A 51 6.68 6.38 -4.18
N PHE A 52 6.39 5.48 -5.12
CA PHE A 52 7.07 4.18 -5.19
C PHE A 52 8.48 4.24 -5.77
N LYS A 53 8.80 5.29 -6.55
CA LYS A 53 10.15 5.56 -7.05
C LYS A 53 11.08 6.10 -5.97
N ASP A 54 10.54 6.66 -4.89
CA ASP A 54 11.34 7.16 -3.78
C ASP A 54 12.12 6.00 -3.11
N PRO A 55 13.47 6.08 -3.05
CA PRO A 55 14.30 4.99 -2.55
C PRO A 55 14.10 4.69 -1.06
N VAL A 56 13.58 5.64 -0.27
CA VAL A 56 13.26 5.43 1.16
C VAL A 56 11.98 4.60 1.31
N ILE A 57 11.03 4.75 0.37
CA ILE A 57 9.81 3.96 0.31
C ILE A 57 10.07 2.58 -0.31
N ARG A 58 10.94 2.50 -1.33
CA ARG A 58 11.28 1.25 -2.04
C ARG A 58 11.87 0.17 -1.12
N THR A 59 12.60 0.55 -0.07
CA THR A 59 13.17 -0.38 0.92
C THR A 59 12.12 -1.11 1.76
N LEU A 60 10.89 -0.59 1.84
CA LEU A 60 9.78 -1.24 2.56
C LEU A 60 9.16 -2.38 1.74
N SER A 61 9.34 -2.42 0.41
CA SER A 61 8.94 -3.53 -0.45
C SER A 61 10.07 -4.54 -0.63
N ARG A 62 10.53 -5.16 0.47
CA ARG A 62 11.44 -6.33 0.43
C ARG A 62 10.85 -7.55 -0.29
N ALA A 63 9.58 -7.54 -0.68
CA ALA A 63 9.00 -8.54 -1.58
C ALA A 63 9.44 -8.36 -3.06
N SER A 64 10.05 -7.22 -3.41
CA SER A 64 10.42 -6.87 -4.79
C SER A 64 11.94 -6.73 -5.02
N GLN A 65 12.75 -7.08 -4.03
CA GLN A 65 14.21 -7.03 -4.12
C GLN A 65 14.80 -8.44 -4.17
N GLY A 66 14.85 -9.00 -5.38
CA GLY A 66 15.91 -9.91 -5.83
C GLY A 66 15.73 -11.41 -5.56
N ASN A 67 15.31 -12.15 -6.58
CA ASN A 67 16.20 -13.21 -7.08
C ASN A 67 17.10 -12.55 -8.13
N PRO A 68 18.44 -12.60 -8.00
CA PRO A 68 19.32 -12.18 -9.09
C PRO A 68 19.18 -13.15 -10.28
N PRO A 69 19.42 -12.72 -11.53
CA PRO A 69 19.55 -13.66 -12.64
C PRO A 69 20.76 -14.56 -12.37
N GLU A 70 20.53 -15.87 -12.34
CA GLU A 70 21.61 -16.87 -12.38
C GLU A 70 22.50 -16.57 -13.60
N LYS A 71 23.80 -16.43 -13.35
CA LYS A 71 24.83 -16.31 -14.39
C LYS A 71 25.18 -17.68 -14.94
#